data_AF-A0A8K0GAP3-F1
#
_entry.id   AF-A0A8K0GAP3-F1
#
_cell.length_a   1.000
_cell.length_b   1.000
_cell.length_c   1.000
_cell.angle_alpha   90.00
_cell.angle_beta   90.00
_cell.angle_gamma   90.00
#
_symmetry.space_group_name_H-M   'P 1'
#
loop_
_entity.id
_entity.type
_entity.pdbx_description
1 polymer ?
#
loop_
_entity_poly.entity_id
_entity_poly.type
_entity_poly.pdbx_seq_one_letter_code
_entity_poly.pdbx_strand_id
1 'polypeptide(L)'
;MHEKKPHYFVGDEAFPLQMHLLRPFGSKSLSDAERICNYRLSRARRYRRYCTSPFADSEVNGQLVLGEWPNDIPADTALRPVAELRRRIGTRNSPQRAIAYRNHPKMYVNGEIGSVPWQYNAINK
;
A
#
# COMPACT_ATOMS: atom_id res chain seq x y z
N MET A 1 -10.01 -5.84 33.98
CA MET A 1 -10.69 -4.63 33.48
C MET A 1 -9.79 -4.01 32.41
N HIS A 2 -10.25 -3.90 31.16
CA HIS A 2 -9.46 -3.27 30.10
C HIS A 2 -9.65 -1.75 30.15
N GLU A 3 -8.61 -1.03 30.52
CA GLU A 3 -8.58 0.44 30.51
C GLU A 3 -8.65 0.96 29.07
N LYS A 4 -9.65 1.80 28.77
CA LYS A 4 -9.89 2.34 27.43
C LYS A 4 -8.94 3.52 27.18
N LYS A 5 -7.83 3.27 26.48
CA LYS A 5 -6.85 4.32 26.14
C LYS A 5 -7.26 5.07 24.87
N PRO A 6 -6.91 6.35 24.71
CA PRO A 6 -7.14 7.07 23.46
C PRO A 6 -6.30 6.48 22.33
N HIS A 7 -6.92 6.32 21.15
CA HIS A 7 -6.29 5.75 19.96
C HIS A 7 -6.09 6.84 18.92
N TYR A 8 -4.96 6.80 18.20
CA TYR A 8 -4.61 7.76 17.17
C TYR A 8 -4.07 7.02 15.95
N PHE A 9 -4.38 7.50 14.75
CA PHE A 9 -3.75 7.00 13.53
C PHE A 9 -2.37 7.63 13.37
N VAL A 10 -1.41 6.84 12.91
CA VAL A 10 -0.05 7.30 12.62
C VAL A 10 0.16 7.22 11.12
N GLY A 11 0.27 8.38 10.47
CA GLY A 11 0.57 8.53 9.05
C GLY A 11 2.06 8.70 8.77
N ASP A 12 2.44 8.63 7.51
CA ASP A 12 3.76 9.02 7.02
C ASP A 12 3.77 10.46 6.50
N GLU A 13 4.85 10.85 5.81
CA GLU A 13 5.01 12.21 5.31
C GLU A 13 4.09 12.56 4.13
N ALA A 14 3.38 11.58 3.56
CA ALA A 14 2.44 11.82 2.47
C ALA A 14 1.17 12.52 2.94
N PHE A 15 0.87 12.48 4.25
CA PHE A 15 -0.32 13.10 4.83
C PHE A 15 0.02 14.37 5.61
N PRO A 16 -0.85 15.39 5.63
CA PRO A 16 -0.70 16.53 6.53
C PRO A 16 -0.93 16.09 7.99
N LEU A 17 -0.35 16.82 8.94
CA LEU A 17 -0.65 16.62 10.36
C LEU A 17 -2.11 17.01 10.64
N GLN A 18 -2.91 16.11 11.20
CA GLN A 18 -4.32 16.39 11.56
C GLN A 18 -4.59 15.95 13.01
N MET A 19 -5.66 16.47 13.62
CA MET A 19 -5.97 16.15 15.04
C MET A 19 -6.08 14.65 15.34
N HIS A 20 -6.47 13.84 14.36
CA HIS A 20 -6.64 12.39 14.49
C HIS A 20 -5.55 11.59 13.76
N LEU A 21 -4.60 12.26 13.10
CA LEU A 21 -3.53 11.66 12.30
C LEU A 21 -2.18 12.29 12.66
N LEU A 22 -1.40 11.56 13.44
CA LEU A 22 -0.05 11.95 13.85
C LEU A 22 0.95 11.57 12.77
N ARG A 23 1.85 12.48 12.43
CA ARG A 23 3.01 12.22 11.58
C ARG A 23 4.29 12.74 12.25
N PRO A 24 5.47 12.23 11.86
CA PRO A 24 6.72 12.84 12.26
C PRO A 24 6.80 14.30 11.78
N PHE A 25 7.36 15.16 12.63
CA PHE A 25 7.80 16.50 12.25
C PHE A 25 9.02 16.39 11.32
N GLY A 26 9.11 17.31 10.36
CA GLY A 26 10.20 17.34 9.38
C GLY A 26 11.57 17.54 10.03
N SER A 27 12.60 16.92 9.47
CA SER A 27 13.93 16.81 10.08
C SER A 27 14.76 18.10 10.22
N LYS A 28 14.25 19.25 9.77
CA LYS A 28 14.95 20.54 9.82
C LYS A 28 14.50 21.34 11.03
N SER A 29 15.46 21.87 11.80
CA SER A 29 15.24 22.80 12.93
C SER A 29 14.17 22.37 13.93
N LEU A 30 14.25 21.12 14.41
CA LEU A 30 13.32 20.58 15.40
C LEU A 30 13.58 21.15 16.80
N SER A 31 12.52 21.64 17.44
CA SER A 31 12.49 21.89 18.88
C SER A 31 12.59 20.58 19.68
N ASP A 32 12.94 20.68 20.97
CA ASP A 32 13.06 19.50 21.85
C ASP A 32 11.72 18.73 21.98
N ALA A 33 10.60 19.44 21.99
CA ALA A 33 9.28 18.83 22.04
C ALA A 33 8.98 18.00 20.78
N GLU A 34 9.35 18.51 19.60
CA GLU A 34 9.16 17.79 18.33
C GLU A 34 10.11 16.59 18.21
N ARG A 35 11.35 16.72 18.72
CA ARG A 35 12.29 15.59 18.83
C ARG A 35 11.74 14.48 19.72
N ILE A 36 11.19 14.83 20.88
CA ILE A 36 10.56 13.88 21.80
C ILE A 36 9.33 13.22 21.14
N CYS A 37 8.52 13.98 20.41
CA CYS A 37 7.37 13.45 19.68
C CYS A 37 7.81 12.45 18.59
N ASN A 38 8.77 12.84 17.74
CA ASN A 38 9.34 11.98 16.71
C ASN A 38 9.94 10.70 17.29
N TYR A 39 10.65 10.78 18.43
CA TYR A 39 11.19 9.62 19.12
C TYR A 39 10.09 8.66 19.59
N ARG A 40 9.01 9.19 20.20
CA ARG A 40 7.86 8.39 20.64
C ARG A 40 7.16 7.71 19.47
N LEU A 41 6.92 8.44 18.38
CA LEU A 41 6.36 7.91 17.13
C LEU A 41 7.24 6.79 16.54
N SER A 42 8.56 6.98 16.53
CA SER A 42 9.51 5.98 16.05
C SER A 42 9.51 4.70 16.89
N ARG A 43 9.35 4.82 18.22
CA ARG A 43 9.15 3.65 19.10
C ARG A 43 7.80 2.98 18.89
N ALA A 44 6.73 3.74 18.69
CA ALA A 44 5.40 3.21 18.42
C ALA A 44 5.38 2.41 17.10
N ARG A 45 6.05 2.90 16.05
CA ARG A 45 6.19 2.18 14.76
C ARG A 45 6.97 0.87 14.90
N ARG A 46 8.02 0.83 15.72
CA ARG A 46 8.77 -0.40 16.02
C ARG A 46 7.93 -1.41 16.80
N TYR A 47 6.99 -0.93 17.59
CA TYR A 47 6.03 -1.77 18.28
C TYR A 47 4.83 -2.10 17.37
N ARG A 48 5.12 -2.80 16.27
CA ARG A 48 4.12 -3.27 15.30
C ARG A 48 3.29 -4.43 15.89
N ARG A 49 2.50 -4.16 16.93
CA ARG A 49 1.56 -5.13 17.50
C ARG A 49 0.25 -5.25 16.70
N TYR A 50 -0.08 -4.24 15.89
CA TYR A 50 -1.36 -4.19 15.16
C TYR A 50 -1.32 -4.85 13.76
N CYS A 51 -0.13 -4.92 13.14
CA CYS A 51 0.09 -5.69 11.91
C CYS A 51 1.14 -6.75 12.23
N THR A 52 0.78 -7.75 13.02
CA THR A 52 1.61 -8.94 13.14
C THR A 52 1.79 -9.51 11.73
N SER A 53 3.03 -9.62 11.27
CA SER A 53 3.35 -10.45 10.09
C SER A 53 2.73 -11.81 10.38
N PRO A 54 1.76 -12.30 9.58
CA PRO A 54 1.64 -12.17 8.12
C PRO A 54 0.52 -11.27 7.57
N PHE A 55 -0.13 -10.40 8.36
CA PHE A 55 -1.36 -9.72 7.89
C PHE A 55 -1.16 -8.85 6.62
N ALA A 56 -0.15 -8.00 6.58
CA ALA A 56 0.10 -7.10 5.45
C ALA A 56 1.18 -7.66 4.50
N ASP A 57 1.09 -7.29 3.22
CA ASP A 57 2.12 -7.59 2.23
C ASP A 57 3.50 -7.12 2.72
N SER A 58 4.53 -7.88 2.38
CA SER A 58 5.91 -7.61 2.74
C SER A 58 6.83 -7.93 1.56
N GLU A 59 8.03 -7.36 1.56
CA GLU A 59 9.02 -7.63 0.52
C GLU A 59 10.25 -8.25 1.17
N VAL A 60 10.68 -9.41 0.66
CA VAL A 60 11.87 -10.11 1.12
C VAL A 60 12.76 -10.35 -0.10
N ASN A 61 13.96 -9.75 -0.10
CA ASN A 61 14.94 -9.87 -1.18
C ASN A 61 14.37 -9.54 -2.58
N GLY A 62 13.56 -8.47 -2.69
CA GLY A 62 12.95 -8.07 -3.96
C GLY A 62 11.73 -8.89 -4.38
N GLN A 63 11.38 -9.95 -3.64
CA GLN A 63 10.15 -10.71 -3.87
C GLN A 63 9.03 -10.22 -2.96
N LEU A 64 7.90 -9.88 -3.59
CA LEU A 64 6.66 -9.55 -2.89
C LEU A 64 6.07 -10.82 -2.25
N VAL A 65 6.01 -10.82 -0.93
CA VAL A 65 5.31 -11.82 -0.12
C VAL A 65 3.95 -11.25 0.25
N LEU A 66 2.89 -11.85 -0.30
CA LEU A 66 1.51 -11.45 0.00
C LEU A 66 1.16 -11.71 1.47
N GLY A 67 0.47 -10.77 2.08
CA GLY A 67 -0.06 -10.91 3.42
C GLY A 67 -1.39 -11.68 3.45
N GLU A 68 -1.90 -11.94 4.65
CA GLU A 68 -3.18 -12.62 4.90
C GLU A 68 -4.40 -11.71 4.74
N TRP A 69 -4.22 -10.39 4.65
CA TRP A 69 -5.32 -9.44 4.50
C TRP A 69 -6.31 -9.75 3.34
N PRO A 70 -5.94 -10.41 2.22
CA PRO A 70 -6.90 -10.79 1.18
C PRO A 70 -7.89 -11.89 1.63
N ASN A 71 -7.52 -12.70 2.63
CA ASN A 71 -8.37 -13.78 3.13
C ASN A 71 -9.59 -13.24 3.90
N ASP A 72 -9.42 -12.11 4.60
CA ASP A 72 -10.47 -11.48 5.39
C ASP A 72 -11.39 -10.57 4.55
N ILE A 73 -11.08 -10.39 3.27
CA ILE A 73 -11.84 -9.53 2.38
C ILE A 73 -12.99 -10.30 1.72
N PRO A 74 -14.26 -9.91 1.94
CA PRO A 74 -15.39 -10.49 1.23
C PRO A 74 -15.25 -10.34 -0.28
N ALA A 75 -15.67 -11.36 -1.03
CA ALA A 75 -15.47 -11.47 -2.48
C ALA A 75 -16.01 -10.30 -3.32
N ASP A 76 -16.96 -9.52 -2.79
CA ASP A 76 -17.67 -8.46 -3.50
C ASP A 76 -17.20 -7.03 -3.14
N THR A 77 -16.00 -6.88 -2.61
CA THR A 77 -15.46 -5.57 -2.21
C THR A 77 -14.44 -5.03 -3.21
N ALA A 78 -14.35 -3.70 -3.28
CA ALA A 78 -13.40 -2.99 -4.14
C ALA A 78 -11.92 -3.23 -3.82
N LEU A 79 -11.62 -4.02 -2.78
CA LEU A 79 -10.29 -4.38 -2.34
C LEU A 79 -9.77 -5.66 -2.98
N ARG A 80 -10.61 -6.41 -3.72
CA ARG A 80 -10.16 -7.52 -4.58
C ARG A 80 -9.77 -7.01 -5.97
N PRO A 81 -8.88 -7.71 -6.70
CA PRO A 81 -8.57 -7.38 -8.09
C PRO A 81 -9.84 -7.22 -8.91
N VAL A 82 -9.90 -6.17 -9.72
CA VAL A 82 -11.08 -5.83 -10.55
C VAL A 82 -11.53 -6.99 -11.45
N ALA A 83 -10.60 -7.86 -11.84
CA ALA A 83 -10.88 -9.05 -12.64
C ALA A 83 -11.63 -10.16 -11.88
N GLU A 84 -11.55 -10.20 -10.55
CA GLU A 84 -12.12 -11.26 -9.69
C GLU A 84 -13.45 -10.85 -9.04
N LEU A 85 -13.84 -9.58 -9.16
CA LEU A 85 -15.06 -9.03 -8.59
C LEU A 85 -16.31 -9.58 -9.31
N ARG A 86 -17.17 -10.32 -8.59
CA ARG A 86 -18.47 -10.79 -9.10
C ARG A 86 -19.49 -9.66 -9.23
N ARG A 87 -19.36 -8.61 -8.43
CA ARG A 87 -20.23 -7.43 -8.46
C ARG A 87 -19.73 -6.40 -9.46
N ARG A 88 -20.61 -5.93 -10.35
CA ARG A 88 -20.32 -4.78 -11.23
C ARG A 88 -20.13 -3.52 -10.38
N ILE A 89 -18.90 -3.00 -10.32
CA ILE A 89 -18.63 -1.70 -9.71
C ILE A 89 -18.96 -0.60 -10.74
N GLY A 90 -20.17 -0.03 -10.62
CA GLY A 90 -20.62 1.15 -11.36
C GLY A 90 -21.25 0.90 -12.74
N THR A 91 -22.01 1.89 -13.22
CA THR A 91 -22.75 1.91 -14.50
C THR A 91 -21.87 2.23 -15.72
N ARG A 92 -20.65 1.67 -15.83
CA ARG A 92 -19.67 2.17 -16.80
C ARG A 92 -19.01 1.06 -17.64
N ASN A 93 -19.50 0.86 -18.87
CA ASN A 93 -18.80 0.15 -19.95
C ASN A 93 -17.50 0.87 -20.38
N SER A 94 -17.43 2.20 -20.18
CA SER A 94 -16.27 3.05 -20.54
C SER A 94 -14.93 2.65 -19.88
N PRO A 95 -14.81 2.47 -18.55
CA PRO A 95 -13.57 2.02 -17.90
C PRO A 95 -13.18 0.59 -18.27
N GLN A 96 -14.14 -0.32 -18.50
CA GLN A 96 -13.81 -1.68 -18.97
C GLN A 96 -13.23 -1.66 -20.38
N ARG A 97 -13.81 -0.86 -21.29
CA ARG A 97 -13.24 -0.64 -22.62
C ARG A 97 -11.87 0.02 -22.54
N ALA A 98 -11.69 1.04 -21.69
CA ALA A 98 -10.40 1.69 -21.49
C ALA A 98 -9.33 0.72 -20.93
N ILE A 99 -9.69 -0.15 -19.98
CA ILE A 99 -8.80 -1.21 -19.46
C ILE A 99 -8.46 -2.21 -20.57
N ALA A 100 -9.44 -2.62 -21.38
CA ALA A 100 -9.19 -3.52 -22.52
C ALA A 100 -8.27 -2.87 -23.57
N TYR A 101 -8.48 -1.60 -23.90
CA TYR A 101 -7.60 -0.83 -24.81
C TYR A 101 -6.19 -0.68 -24.25
N ARG A 102 -6.02 -0.51 -22.94
CA ARG A 102 -4.70 -0.51 -22.30
C ARG A 102 -4.05 -1.90 -22.34
N ASN A 103 -4.81 -2.94 -22.03
CA ASN A 103 -4.29 -4.30 -21.89
C ASN A 103 -3.94 -4.93 -23.23
N HIS A 104 -4.64 -4.59 -24.30
CA HIS A 104 -4.41 -5.14 -25.64
C HIS A 104 -2.96 -4.94 -26.14
N PRO A 105 -2.39 -3.71 -26.18
CA PRO A 105 -0.99 -3.52 -26.55
C PRO A 105 -0.04 -4.03 -25.46
N LYS A 106 -0.43 -3.99 -24.17
CA LYS A 106 0.40 -4.53 -23.07
C LYS A 106 0.74 -6.01 -23.30
N MET A 107 -0.22 -6.82 -23.72
CA MET A 107 0.00 -8.25 -23.96
C MET A 107 0.98 -8.51 -25.10
N TYR A 108 1.01 -7.64 -26.11
CA TYR A 108 1.98 -7.73 -27.20
C TYR A 108 3.37 -7.25 -26.75
N VAL A 109 3.46 -6.03 -26.22
CA VAL A 109 4.74 -5.38 -25.84
C VAL A 109 5.46 -6.10 -24.71
N ASN A 110 4.72 -6.64 -23.73
CA ASN A 110 5.30 -7.39 -22.62
C ASN A 110 5.25 -8.92 -22.87
N GLY A 111 4.74 -9.35 -24.02
CA GLY A 111 4.74 -10.75 -24.43
C GLY A 111 6.04 -11.13 -25.12
N GLU A 112 6.25 -12.43 -25.31
CA GLU A 112 7.49 -12.98 -25.90
C GLU A 112 7.80 -12.38 -27.28
N ILE A 113 6.77 -12.14 -28.09
CA ILE A 113 6.89 -11.62 -29.47
C ILE A 113 7.28 -10.14 -29.53
N GLY A 114 6.74 -9.31 -28.62
CA GLY A 114 6.98 -7.85 -28.64
C GLY A 114 8.08 -7.41 -27.67
N SER A 115 8.60 -8.31 -26.84
CA SER A 115 9.68 -8.02 -25.92
C SER A 115 11.01 -7.82 -26.65
N VAL A 116 11.75 -6.79 -26.28
CA VAL A 116 13.08 -6.50 -26.86
C VAL A 116 14.20 -6.99 -25.95
N PRO A 117 15.33 -7.49 -26.48
CA PRO A 117 16.39 -8.13 -25.66
C PRO A 117 16.94 -7.27 -24.53
N TRP A 118 16.93 -5.94 -24.70
CA TRP A 118 17.46 -4.98 -23.74
C TRP A 118 16.42 -4.44 -22.74
N GLN A 119 15.16 -4.82 -22.87
CA GLN A 119 14.05 -4.33 -22.05
C GLN A 119 14.26 -4.54 -20.54
N TYR A 120 14.92 -5.65 -20.17
CA TYR A 120 15.16 -6.04 -18.78
C TYR A 120 16.54 -5.61 -18.27
N ASN A 121 17.39 -5.01 -19.10
CA ASN A 121 18.72 -4.55 -18.71
C ASN A 121 18.68 -3.43 -17.66
N ALA A 122 17.55 -2.72 -17.53
CA ALA A 122 17.33 -1.70 -16.51
C ALA A 122 16.90 -2.27 -15.15
N ILE A 123 16.39 -3.51 -15.12
CA ILE A 123 15.91 -4.17 -13.89
C ILE A 123 17.01 -5.00 -13.24
N ASN A 124 17.95 -5.54 -14.03
CA ASN A 124 19.05 -6.38 -13.56
C ASN A 124 20.36 -5.60 -13.29
N LYS A 125 20.27 -4.35 -12.82
CA LYS A 125 21.44 -3.54 -12.41
C LYS A 125 21.62 -3.52 -10.89
#